data_AF-A0A7V5N1Y5-F1
#
_entry.id   AF-A0A7V5N1Y5-F1
#
_cell.length_a   1.000
_cell.length_b   1.000
_cell.length_c   1.000
_cell.angle_alpha   90.00
_cell.angle_beta   90.00
_cell.angle_gamma   90.00
#
_symmetry.space_group_name_H-M   'P 1'
#
loop_
_entity.id
_entity.type
_entity.pdbx_description
1 polymer ?
#
loop_
_entity_poly.entity_id
_entity_poly.type
_entity_poly.pdbx_seq_one_letter_code
_entity_poly.pdbx_strand_id
1 'polypeptide(L)'
;MGYVKEQDINKWMEEHQREMIVCPHQPGLLLISKKACMKRYRAALGKAFETVSEDDSFHYVLKKGLGLCEGCPIGRKLVDEEKKATATAQEPAQSQAVQQS
;
A
#
# COMPACT_ATOMS: atom_id res chain seq x y z
N MET A 1 23.76 -7.78 -16.63
CA MET A 1 22.92 -7.79 -15.42
C MET A 1 23.82 -8.08 -14.23
N GLY A 2 23.83 -7.20 -13.22
CA GLY A 2 24.55 -7.47 -11.98
C GLY A 2 23.71 -8.35 -11.05
N TYR A 3 24.34 -9.32 -10.40
CA TYR A 3 23.68 -10.12 -9.37
C TYR A 3 23.68 -9.35 -8.04
N VAL A 4 22.55 -9.34 -7.34
CA VAL A 4 22.45 -8.82 -5.98
C VAL A 4 22.97 -9.90 -5.03
N LYS A 5 23.88 -9.56 -4.12
CA LYS A 5 24.40 -10.52 -3.14
C LYS A 5 23.35 -10.79 -2.08
N GLU A 6 23.28 -12.03 -1.60
CA GLU A 6 22.36 -12.43 -0.54
C GLU A 6 22.53 -11.59 0.74
N GLN A 7 23.76 -11.22 1.08
CA GLN A 7 24.07 -10.32 2.20
C GLN A 7 23.39 -8.95 2.07
N ASP A 8 23.34 -8.40 0.86
CA ASP A 8 22.71 -7.11 0.60
C ASP A 8 21.19 -7.22 0.74
N ILE A 9 20.61 -8.36 0.32
CA ILE A 9 19.18 -8.66 0.48
C ILE A 9 18.83 -8.77 1.96
N ASN A 10 19.59 -9.54 2.74
CA ASN A 10 19.33 -9.75 4.16
C ASN A 10 19.42 -8.43 4.95
N LYS A 11 20.46 -7.64 4.69
CA LYS A 11 20.60 -6.31 5.29
C LYS A 11 19.40 -5.42 4.96
N TRP A 12 18.98 -5.39 3.70
CA TRP A 12 17.81 -4.61 3.30
C TRP A 12 16.53 -5.08 4.00
N MET A 13 16.34 -6.40 4.10
CA MET A 13 15.19 -7.00 4.80
C MET A 13 15.17 -6.64 6.29
N GLU A 14 16.31 -6.64 6.98
CA GLU A 14 16.40 -6.25 8.38
C GLU A 14 16.01 -4.79 8.61
N GLU A 15 16.48 -3.90 7.74
CA GLU A 15 16.18 -2.46 7.77
C GLU A 15 14.69 -2.16 7.50
N HIS A 16 14.04 -2.94 6.64
CA HIS A 16 12.68 -2.67 6.16
C HIS A 16 11.61 -3.63 6.72
N GLN A 17 11.98 -4.58 7.60
CA GLN A 17 11.08 -5.64 8.09
C GLN A 17 9.74 -5.12 8.65
N ARG A 18 9.74 -3.95 9.30
CA ARG A 18 8.55 -3.33 9.91
C ARG A 18 7.54 -2.83 8.88
N GLU A 19 7.99 -2.61 7.66
CA GLU A 19 7.16 -2.21 6.53
C GLU A 19 6.64 -3.41 5.76
N MET A 20 7.16 -4.60 6.01
CA MET A 20 6.74 -5.84 5.36
C MET A 20 5.64 -6.53 6.15
N ILE A 21 4.70 -7.14 5.45
CA ILE A 21 3.64 -7.96 6.01
C ILE A 21 3.50 -9.26 5.23
N VAL A 22 3.07 -10.32 5.90
CA VAL A 22 2.61 -11.54 5.23
C VAL A 22 1.18 -11.29 4.75
N CYS A 23 0.96 -11.38 3.44
CA CYS A 23 -0.37 -11.19 2.86
C CYS A 23 -1.01 -12.56 2.56
N PRO A 24 -2.22 -12.85 3.08
CA PRO A 24 -2.89 -14.13 2.81
C PRO A 24 -3.33 -14.29 1.34
N HIS A 25 -3.37 -13.19 0.59
CA HIS A 25 -3.72 -13.18 -0.83
C HIS A 25 -2.49 -13.17 -1.75
N GLN A 26 -1.27 -13.22 -1.21
CA GLN A 26 -0.07 -13.43 -2.01
C GLN A 26 0.19 -14.94 -2.18
N PRO A 27 0.31 -15.42 -3.42
CA PRO A 27 0.74 -16.79 -3.66
C PRO A 27 2.08 -17.07 -2.98
N GLY A 28 2.21 -18.26 -2.38
CA GLY A 28 3.45 -18.68 -1.72
C GLY A 28 3.76 -17.97 -0.40
N LEU A 29 2.79 -17.31 0.23
CA LEU A 29 2.96 -16.59 1.51
C LEU A 29 4.07 -15.53 1.47
N LEU A 30 4.29 -14.95 0.30
CA LEU A 30 5.33 -13.94 0.09
C LEU A 30 5.03 -12.67 0.89
N LEU A 31 6.11 -12.05 1.36
CA LEU A 31 6.06 -10.75 2.00
C LEU A 31 5.72 -9.67 0.97
N ILE A 32 4.92 -8.70 1.40
CA ILE A 32 4.61 -7.49 0.63
C ILE A 32 4.77 -6.28 1.54
N SER A 33 5.23 -5.16 1.00
CA SER A 33 5.25 -3.92 1.79
C SER A 33 3.83 -3.42 2.08
N LYS A 34 3.63 -2.77 3.22
CA LYS A 34 2.39 -2.08 3.60
C LYS A 34 1.95 -1.10 2.50
N LYS A 35 2.90 -0.37 1.92
CA LYS A 35 2.66 0.55 0.80
C LYS A 35 2.13 -0.16 -0.44
N ALA A 36 2.72 -1.30 -0.81
CA ALA A 36 2.22 -2.08 -1.95
C ALA A 36 0.85 -2.70 -1.67
N CYS A 37 0.58 -3.15 -0.44
CA CYS A 37 -0.75 -3.60 -0.01
C CYS A 37 -1.80 -2.49 -0.17
N MET A 38 -1.53 -1.28 0.31
CA MET A 38 -2.43 -0.12 0.15
C MET A 38 -2.69 0.22 -1.31
N LYS A 39 -1.66 0.17 -2.18
CA LYS A 39 -1.83 0.38 -3.62
C LYS A 39 -2.78 -0.65 -4.22
N ARG A 40 -2.61 -1.93 -3.89
CA ARG A 40 -3.51 -3.00 -4.35
C ARG A 40 -4.94 -2.78 -3.88
N TYR A 41 -5.13 -2.40 -2.61
CA TYR A 41 -6.45 -2.09 -2.05
C TYR A 41 -7.12 -0.91 -2.78
N ARG A 42 -6.41 0.20 -2.96
CA ARG A 42 -6.92 1.37 -3.71
C ARG A 42 -7.25 1.03 -5.16
N ALA A 43 -6.40 0.24 -5.81
CA ALA A 43 -6.62 -0.20 -7.18
C ALA A 43 -7.85 -1.11 -7.32
N ALA A 44 -8.12 -1.94 -6.30
CA ALA A 44 -9.32 -2.77 -6.24
C ALA A 44 -10.60 -1.97 -5.99
N LEU A 45 -10.54 -0.92 -5.17
CA LEU A 45 -11.66 0.01 -4.97
C LEU A 45 -11.88 0.93 -6.17
N GLY A 46 -10.82 1.20 -6.93
CA GLY A 46 -10.85 2.11 -8.06
C GLY A 46 -11.48 1.47 -9.30
N LYS A 47 -12.09 2.31 -10.13
CA LYS A 47 -12.62 1.93 -11.45
C LYS A 47 -11.54 1.64 -12.50
N ALA A 48 -10.26 1.58 -12.11
CA ALA A 48 -9.12 1.49 -13.02
C ALA A 48 -9.18 0.26 -13.95
N PHE A 49 -10.02 -0.73 -13.64
CA PHE A 49 -10.22 -1.95 -14.43
C PHE A 49 -11.69 -2.15 -14.86
N GLU A 50 -12.56 -1.13 -14.74
CA GLU A 50 -13.95 -1.22 -15.21
C GLU A 50 -14.03 -1.32 -16.74
N THR A 51 -13.12 -0.67 -17.47
CA THR A 51 -13.08 -0.63 -18.93
C THR A 51 -12.23 -1.75 -19.56
N VAL A 52 -11.73 -2.69 -18.75
CA VAL A 52 -10.93 -3.81 -19.25
C VAL A 52 -11.86 -4.83 -19.90
N SER A 53 -11.64 -5.06 -21.19
CA SER A 53 -12.30 -6.08 -21.99
C SER A 53 -11.75 -7.48 -21.63
N GLU A 54 -12.60 -8.51 -21.64
CA GLU A 54 -12.25 -9.89 -21.21
C GLU A 54 -11.23 -10.58 -22.14
N ASP A 55 -11.11 -10.07 -23.36
CA ASP A 55 -10.15 -10.45 -24.40
C ASP A 55 -8.71 -9.99 -24.10
N ASP A 56 -8.52 -9.07 -23.16
CA ASP A 56 -7.19 -8.76 -22.62
C ASP A 56 -6.87 -9.68 -21.44
N SER A 57 -6.27 -10.83 -21.77
CA SER A 57 -5.90 -11.86 -20.80
C SER A 57 -5.04 -11.35 -19.63
N PHE A 58 -4.15 -10.38 -19.84
CA PHE A 58 -3.29 -9.84 -18.79
C PHE A 58 -4.09 -8.98 -17.82
N HIS A 59 -4.91 -8.08 -18.35
CA HIS A 59 -5.74 -7.22 -17.52
C HIS A 59 -6.85 -7.99 -16.81
N TYR A 60 -7.37 -9.06 -17.42
CA TYR A 60 -8.32 -9.97 -16.78
C TYR A 60 -7.71 -10.63 -15.53
N VAL A 61 -6.51 -11.21 -15.64
CA VAL A 61 -5.81 -11.82 -14.49
C VAL A 61 -5.51 -10.79 -13.41
N LEU A 62 -5.06 -9.60 -13.79
CA LEU A 62 -4.81 -8.51 -12.86
C LEU A 62 -6.09 -8.09 -12.12
N LYS A 63 -7.20 -7.90 -12.84
CA LYS A 63 -8.52 -7.55 -12.28
C LYS A 63 -9.00 -8.62 -11.31
N LYS A 64 -8.94 -9.90 -11.67
CA LYS A 64 -9.33 -11.01 -10.79
C LYS A 64 -8.44 -11.09 -9.54
N GLY A 65 -7.12 -10.92 -9.69
CA GLY A 65 -6.19 -10.92 -8.57
C GLY A 65 -6.37 -9.73 -7.61
N LEU A 66 -6.79 -8.57 -8.12
CA LEU A 66 -7.12 -7.40 -7.31
C LEU A 66 -8.52 -7.47 -6.69
N GLY A 67 -9.47 -8.19 -7.30
CA GLY A 67 -10.80 -8.40 -6.73
C GLY A 67 -10.77 -8.99 -5.31
N LEU A 68 -9.78 -9.82 -4.99
CA LEU A 68 -9.56 -10.33 -3.62
C LEU A 68 -9.25 -9.21 -2.60
N CYS A 69 -8.76 -8.07 -3.08
CA CYS A 69 -8.47 -6.90 -2.26
C CYS A 69 -9.70 -5.99 -2.08
N GLU A 70 -10.78 -6.19 -2.84
CA GLU A 70 -12.03 -5.45 -2.70
C GLU A 70 -12.67 -5.81 -1.36
N GLY A 71 -12.65 -4.86 -0.41
CA GLY A 71 -13.11 -5.11 0.96
C GLY A 71 -12.10 -5.77 1.91
N CYS A 72 -10.85 -6.02 1.47
CA CYS A 72 -9.82 -6.62 2.34
C CYS A 72 -9.59 -5.80 3.62
N PRO A 73 -9.68 -6.41 4.83
CA PRO A 73 -9.56 -5.69 6.09
C PRO A 73 -8.15 -5.16 6.35
N ILE A 74 -7.11 -5.87 5.88
CA ILE A 74 -5.71 -5.45 6.00
C ILE A 74 -5.49 -4.16 5.19
N GLY A 75 -5.92 -4.17 3.92
CA GLY A 75 -5.79 -3.00 3.03
C GLY A 75 -6.54 -1.79 3.57
N ARG A 76 -7.78 -1.99 4.04
CA ARG A 76 -8.59 -0.92 4.66
C ARG A 76 -7.89 -0.31 5.86
N LYS A 77 -7.46 -1.14 6.82
CA LYS A 77 -6.77 -0.68 8.04
C LYS A 77 -5.54 0.16 7.71
N LEU A 78 -4.69 -0.30 6.80
CA LEU A 78 -3.47 0.41 6.41
C LEU A 78 -3.78 1.77 5.76
N VAL A 79 -4.80 1.85 4.88
CA VAL A 79 -5.22 3.12 4.28
C VAL A 79 -5.78 4.08 5.34
N ASP A 80 -6.54 3.58 6.31
CA ASP A 80 -7.08 4.42 7.39
C ASP A 80 -5.98 4.93 8.33
N GLU A 81 -4.98 4.09 8.64
CA GLU A 81 -3.79 4.48 9.40
C GLU A 81 -2.98 5.55 8.66
N GLU A 82 -2.79 5.41 7.33
CA GLU A 82 -2.09 6.40 6.52
C GLU A 82 -2.83 7.74 6.52
N LYS A 83 -4.16 7.75 6.38
CA LYS A 83 -4.98 8.97 6.45
C LYS A 83 -4.84 9.67 7.81
N LYS A 84 -4.88 8.90 8.91
CA LYS A 84 -4.69 9.44 10.27
C LYS A 84 -3.30 10.05 10.42
N ALA A 85 -2.25 9.36 9.96
CA ALA A 85 -0.88 9.87 10.01
C ALA A 85 -0.72 11.18 9.21
N THR A 86 -1.35 11.28 8.03
CA THR A 86 -1.31 12.52 7.23
C THR A 86 -2.09 13.66 7.87
N ALA A 87 -3.20 13.38 8.56
CA ALA A 87 -4.01 14.39 9.25
C ALA A 87 -3.30 14.91 10.51
N THR A 88 -2.65 14.06 11.30
CA THR A 88 -1.89 14.50 12.49
C THR A 88 -0.64 15.31 12.14
N ALA A 89 -0.11 15.15 10.92
CA ALA A 89 0.98 15.99 10.40
C ALA A 89 0.51 17.39 9.94
N GLN A 90 -0.80 17.64 9.88
CA GLN A 90 -1.42 18.90 9.48
C GLN A 90 -2.21 19.51 10.66
N GLU A 91 -1.56 20.46 11.35
CA GLU A 91 -2.07 21.44 12.34
C GLU A 91 -2.01 21.16 13.86
N PRO A 92 -1.77 22.23 14.69
CA PRO A 92 -1.68 23.64 14.32
C PRO A 92 -0.37 24.36 14.73
N ALA A 93 0.19 25.11 13.77
CA ALA A 93 0.98 26.31 14.04
C ALA A 93 0.02 27.50 14.12
N GLN A 94 -0.65 27.67 15.27
CA GLN A 94 -1.33 28.93 15.61
C GLN A 94 -0.50 29.64 16.67
N SER A 95 0.51 30.40 16.24
CA SER A 95 1.19 31.38 17.08
C SER A 95 0.58 32.76 16.86
N GLN A 96 -0.15 33.20 17.88
CA GLN A 96 -0.19 34.54 18.45
C GLN A 96 -0.01 35.73 17.49
N ALA A 97 -1.10 36.44 17.23
CA ALA A 97 -1.06 37.81 16.75
C ALA A 97 -2.08 38.68 17.52
N VAL A 98 -1.51 39.50 18.41
CA VAL A 98 -1.91 40.88 18.72
C VAL A 98 -3.23 41.07 19.50
N GLN A 99 -3.11 41.05 20.84
CA GLN A 99 -3.82 41.98 21.71
C GLN A 99 -2.79 42.91 22.34
N GLN A 100 -2.73 44.15 21.85
CA GLN A 100 -2.21 45.32 22.56
C GLN A 100 -2.47 46.57 21.69
N SER A 101 -3.51 47.32 22.04
CA SER A 101 -3.62 48.80 21.99
C SER A 101 -4.96 49.21 22.57
#